data_AF-A0A4V6JGC9-F1
#
_entry.id   AF-A0A4V6JGC9-F1
#
_cell.length_a   1.000
_cell.length_b   1.000
_cell.length_c   1.000
_cell.angle_alpha   90.00
_cell.angle_beta   90.00
_cell.angle_gamma   90.00
#
_symmetry.space_group_name_H-M   'P 1'
#
loop_
_entity.id
_entity.type
_entity.pdbx_description
1 polymer ?
#
loop_
_entity_poly.entity_id
_entity_poly.type
_entity_poly.pdbx_seq_one_letter_code
_entity_poly.pdbx_strand_id
1 'polypeptide(L)'
;MTRPALRRTVTDNGLITVKTMRNQTQTRLNIAVLGAPLAFAALLTAAPAQGAIALDRTRVIFDGDQKTVSLNISNQNKQLPYLAQGWIEDEQGNKIQSPFTVLPPVQRVEPGKPSQVKIQALPAAKLLPQDRETLYYFNLREIPPRSNKPNTLQIALQTRIKMFYRPAAVAPQKNAEPSQQSLTLTRQGDKYVVNNPTPYYVTLVDGAARKGGKSIAGFEPVMVAPKGSAPLGVSAAAIGTGPVLTYINDYGGRPQLVFRCTGNLCLTVADKR
;
A
#
# COMPACT_ATOMS: atom_id res chain seq x y z
N MET A 1 -30.34 55.31 8.97
CA MET A 1 -29.69 55.64 7.68
C MET A 1 -28.41 56.43 7.98
N THR A 2 -27.24 55.79 7.92
CA THR A 2 -25.90 56.45 7.96
C THR A 2 -24.85 55.38 7.64
N ARG A 3 -23.80 55.71 6.86
CA ARG A 3 -22.72 54.77 6.51
C ARG A 3 -21.42 55.11 7.28
N PRO A 4 -20.71 54.14 7.85
CA PRO A 4 -19.27 54.21 8.01
C PRO A 4 -18.61 54.06 6.63
N ALA A 5 -17.66 54.94 6.28
CA ALA A 5 -17.02 54.91 4.97
C ALA A 5 -15.71 54.10 4.97
N LEU A 6 -15.66 53.00 4.21
CA LEU A 6 -14.43 52.27 3.92
C LEU A 6 -13.61 53.01 2.86
N ARG A 7 -12.67 53.85 3.29
CA ARG A 7 -11.71 54.52 2.39
C ARG A 7 -10.53 53.59 2.13
N ARG A 8 -10.53 52.91 0.98
CA ARG A 8 -9.36 52.18 0.47
C ARG A 8 -8.38 53.15 -0.19
N THR A 9 -7.09 52.87 -0.05
CA THR A 9 -6.03 53.41 -0.90
C THR A 9 -5.17 52.24 -1.35
N VAL A 10 -4.86 52.15 -2.65
CA VAL A 10 -3.90 51.17 -3.19
C VAL A 10 -2.53 51.84 -3.21
N THR A 11 -1.51 51.11 -2.78
CA THR A 11 -0.10 51.54 -2.83
C THR A 11 0.68 50.56 -3.68
N ASP A 12 1.26 51.02 -4.78
CA ASP A 12 2.24 50.26 -5.55
C ASP A 12 3.65 50.80 -5.26
N ASN A 13 4.07 50.63 -4.00
CA ASN A 13 5.44 50.66 -3.48
C ASN A 13 5.45 50.59 -1.94
N GLY A 14 5.32 49.37 -1.39
CA GLY A 14 5.85 48.97 -0.07
C GLY A 14 5.41 49.71 1.22
N LEU A 15 4.58 49.04 2.03
CA LEU A 15 4.26 49.33 3.45
C LEU A 15 3.65 50.71 3.78
N ILE A 16 2.41 50.70 4.30
CA ILE A 16 1.98 51.67 5.32
C ILE A 16 1.36 50.93 6.51
N THR A 17 1.97 51.10 7.68
CA THR A 17 1.47 50.62 8.99
C THR A 17 0.77 51.77 9.72
N VAL A 18 -0.29 51.49 10.50
CA VAL A 18 -0.93 52.51 11.36
C VAL A 18 -0.94 52.08 12.84
N LYS A 19 -0.53 53.02 13.71
CA LYS A 19 -0.18 52.87 15.14
C LYS A 19 -0.62 54.15 15.90
N THR A 20 -1.04 54.16 17.17
CA THR A 20 -1.46 53.07 18.09
C THR A 20 -2.70 53.61 18.87
N MET A 21 -2.92 53.67 20.20
CA MET A 21 -2.29 53.18 21.45
C MET A 21 -3.32 53.25 22.60
N ARG A 22 -3.24 52.33 23.59
CA ARG A 22 -3.83 52.45 24.96
C ARG A 22 -5.39 52.49 25.04
N ASN A 23 -6.02 52.30 26.21
CA ASN A 23 -5.48 52.12 27.57
C ASN A 23 -6.19 50.97 28.34
N GLN A 24 -5.57 50.46 29.42
CA GLN A 24 -6.20 49.55 30.36
C GLN A 24 -6.70 50.29 31.62
N THR A 25 -7.88 49.89 32.10
CA THR A 25 -8.28 50.00 33.51
C THR A 25 -9.20 48.82 33.84
N GLN A 26 -9.01 48.20 35.01
CA GLN A 26 -9.80 47.04 35.45
C GLN A 26 -10.93 47.48 36.39
N THR A 27 -12.13 46.94 36.17
CA THR A 27 -13.19 46.90 37.18
C THR A 27 -13.66 45.46 37.31
N ARG A 28 -13.48 44.83 38.48
CA ARG A 28 -14.05 43.51 38.75
C ARG A 28 -15.46 43.66 39.29
N LEU A 29 -16.40 42.88 38.76
CA LEU A 29 -17.68 42.62 39.40
C LEU A 29 -18.02 41.14 39.24
N ASN A 30 -18.03 40.39 40.34
CA ASN A 30 -18.43 38.99 40.34
C ASN A 30 -19.96 38.90 40.38
N ILE A 31 -20.58 38.31 39.36
CA ILE A 31 -21.98 37.85 39.43
C ILE A 31 -22.05 36.39 38.95
N ALA A 32 -22.83 35.61 39.68
CA ALA A 32 -23.06 34.16 39.62
C ALA A 32 -22.66 33.39 38.34
N VAL A 33 -21.90 32.31 38.54
CA VAL A 33 -21.89 31.16 37.64
C VAL A 33 -23.24 30.44 37.75
N LEU A 34 -24.02 30.41 36.66
CA LEU A 34 -25.04 29.38 36.38
C LEU A 34 -25.53 29.51 34.93
N GLY A 35 -24.83 28.85 34.00
CA GLY A 35 -25.12 28.90 32.57
C GLY A 35 -24.06 28.16 31.77
N ALA A 36 -24.20 26.83 31.68
CA ALA A 36 -23.18 25.97 31.10
C ALA A 36 -23.13 26.08 29.56
N PRO A 37 -22.02 26.52 28.95
CA PRO A 37 -21.85 26.45 27.51
C PRO A 37 -21.49 24.99 27.13
N LEU A 38 -22.46 24.25 26.60
CA LEU A 38 -22.15 23.00 25.90
C LEU A 38 -21.34 23.31 24.64
N ALA A 39 -20.01 23.28 24.78
CA ALA A 39 -19.08 23.34 23.67
C ALA A 39 -19.18 22.03 22.86
N PHE A 40 -20.18 21.97 21.97
CA PHE A 40 -20.45 20.82 21.12
C PHE A 40 -19.40 20.72 20.02
N ALA A 41 -18.20 20.28 20.40
CA ALA A 41 -17.08 20.04 19.51
C ALA A 41 -17.43 18.92 18.53
N ALA A 42 -17.92 19.30 17.35
CA ALA A 42 -18.26 18.37 16.29
C ALA A 42 -16.96 17.76 15.74
N LEU A 43 -16.55 16.61 16.30
CA LEU A 43 -15.52 15.78 15.70
C LEU A 43 -16.03 15.34 14.32
N LEU A 44 -15.51 15.98 13.27
CA LEU A 44 -15.63 15.52 11.90
C LEU A 44 -14.79 14.24 11.73
N THR A 45 -15.29 13.13 12.27
CA THR A 45 -14.81 11.79 11.99
C THR A 45 -15.08 11.50 10.51
N ALA A 46 -14.10 11.81 9.66
CA ALA A 46 -14.10 11.41 8.26
C ALA A 46 -14.17 9.89 8.21
N ALA A 47 -15.37 9.36 7.98
CA ALA A 47 -15.58 7.92 7.85
C ALA A 47 -14.68 7.41 6.73
N PRO A 48 -13.79 6.43 6.99
CA PRO A 48 -12.90 5.91 5.96
C PRO A 48 -13.76 5.32 4.84
N ALA A 49 -13.56 5.79 3.60
CA ALA A 49 -14.32 5.34 2.46
C ALA A 49 -13.97 3.88 2.14
N GLN A 50 -14.69 2.92 2.73
CA GLN A 50 -14.60 1.53 2.31
C GLN A 50 -15.12 1.41 0.88
N GLY A 51 -14.33 0.76 0.01
CA GLY A 51 -14.81 0.30 -1.29
C GLY A 51 -16.00 -0.64 -1.10
N ALA A 52 -16.93 -0.61 -2.05
CA ALA A 52 -18.04 -1.55 -2.03
C ALA A 52 -17.53 -2.95 -2.32
N ILE A 53 -16.67 -3.15 -3.33
CA ILE A 53 -16.08 -4.47 -3.60
C ILE A 53 -14.74 -4.63 -2.88
N ALA A 54 -14.74 -5.40 -1.79
CA ALA A 54 -13.53 -5.83 -1.08
C ALA A 54 -13.02 -7.19 -1.57
N LEU A 55 -11.71 -7.40 -1.52
CA LEU A 55 -10.98 -8.59 -1.97
C LEU A 55 -10.30 -9.30 -0.77
N ASP A 56 -10.25 -10.63 -0.79
CA ASP A 56 -9.79 -11.45 0.36
C ASP A 56 -8.27 -11.42 0.65
N ARG A 57 -7.44 -10.83 -0.22
CA ARG A 57 -5.98 -10.81 -0.07
C ARG A 57 -5.29 -9.64 -0.80
N THR A 58 -4.07 -9.33 -0.37
CA THR A 58 -3.23 -8.22 -0.90
C THR A 58 -2.22 -8.64 -1.97
N ARG A 59 -2.11 -9.94 -2.26
CA ARG A 59 -1.30 -10.52 -3.36
C ARG A 59 -1.85 -11.88 -3.75
N VAL A 60 -1.59 -12.31 -4.99
CA VAL A 60 -1.91 -13.64 -5.49
C VAL A 60 -0.62 -14.43 -5.70
N ILE A 61 -0.56 -15.66 -5.20
CA ILE A 61 0.35 -16.68 -5.72
C ILE A 61 -0.47 -17.57 -6.66
N PHE A 62 0.02 -17.80 -7.86
CA PHE A 62 -0.53 -18.76 -8.81
C PHE A 62 0.48 -19.90 -8.92
N ASP A 63 0.21 -20.99 -8.21
CA ASP A 63 1.06 -22.19 -8.21
C ASP A 63 0.94 -22.91 -9.57
N GLY A 64 2.08 -23.21 -10.18
CA GLY A 64 2.18 -23.60 -11.59
C GLY A 64 1.79 -25.06 -11.90
N ASP A 65 1.50 -25.86 -10.88
CA ASP A 65 0.84 -27.16 -10.99
C ASP A 65 -0.70 -27.03 -11.08
N GLN A 66 -1.26 -25.91 -10.61
CA GLN A 66 -2.69 -25.63 -10.62
C GLN A 66 -3.17 -25.05 -11.96
N LYS A 67 -4.42 -25.37 -12.33
CA LYS A 67 -5.06 -24.78 -13.52
C LYS A 67 -5.75 -23.45 -13.23
N THR A 68 -6.12 -23.21 -11.98
CA THR A 68 -6.90 -22.04 -11.54
C THR A 68 -6.59 -21.68 -10.09
N VAL A 69 -6.60 -20.38 -9.75
CA VAL A 69 -6.68 -19.89 -8.37
C VAL A 69 -7.97 -19.09 -8.17
N SER A 70 -8.64 -19.33 -7.03
CA SER A 70 -9.87 -18.62 -6.64
C SER A 70 -9.57 -17.48 -5.67
N LEU A 71 -10.18 -16.32 -5.93
CA LEU A 71 -10.13 -15.12 -5.10
C LEU A 71 -11.55 -14.78 -4.64
N ASN A 72 -11.78 -14.66 -3.33
CA ASN A 72 -13.09 -14.30 -2.82
C ASN A 72 -13.23 -12.77 -2.79
N ILE A 73 -14.38 -12.29 -3.23
CA ILE A 73 -14.76 -10.87 -3.22
C ILE A 73 -16.04 -10.69 -2.41
N SER A 74 -16.30 -9.48 -1.93
CA SER A 74 -17.52 -9.19 -1.15
C SER A 74 -18.01 -7.77 -1.38
N ASN A 75 -19.32 -7.62 -1.57
CA ASN A 75 -19.96 -6.31 -1.58
C ASN A 75 -20.25 -5.87 -0.14
N GLN A 76 -19.41 -4.98 0.38
CA GLN A 76 -19.52 -4.36 1.70
C GLN A 76 -20.66 -3.31 1.76
N ASN A 77 -21.13 -2.82 0.61
CA ASN A 77 -22.31 -1.97 0.56
C ASN A 77 -23.57 -2.82 0.84
N LYS A 78 -24.26 -2.53 1.94
CA LYS A 78 -25.45 -3.26 2.41
C LYS A 78 -26.76 -2.81 1.74
N GLN A 79 -26.73 -1.79 0.89
CA GLN A 79 -27.91 -1.18 0.26
C GLN A 79 -27.91 -1.32 -1.28
N LEU A 80 -26.74 -1.22 -1.92
CA LEU A 80 -26.63 -1.12 -3.37
C LEU A 80 -25.83 -2.27 -3.99
N PRO A 81 -26.29 -2.84 -5.12
CA PRO A 81 -25.54 -3.83 -5.89
C PRO A 81 -24.44 -3.14 -6.70
N TYR A 82 -23.29 -3.79 -6.83
CA TYR A 82 -22.15 -3.30 -7.63
C TYR A 82 -21.79 -4.33 -8.70
N LEU A 83 -21.17 -3.89 -9.78
CA LEU A 83 -20.42 -4.82 -10.65
C LEU A 83 -18.96 -4.89 -10.15
N ALA A 84 -18.37 -6.07 -10.23
CA ALA A 84 -16.96 -6.31 -10.04
C ALA A 84 -16.35 -6.74 -11.38
N GLN A 85 -15.41 -5.97 -11.90
CA GLN A 85 -14.69 -6.23 -13.16
C GLN A 85 -13.24 -6.62 -12.86
N GLY A 86 -12.80 -7.78 -13.36
CA GLY A 86 -11.46 -8.32 -13.13
C GLY A 86 -10.64 -8.48 -14.41
N TRP A 87 -9.33 -8.25 -14.33
CA TRP A 87 -8.37 -8.55 -15.41
C TRP A 87 -6.94 -8.76 -14.90
N ILE A 88 -6.07 -9.26 -15.79
CA ILE A 88 -4.62 -9.36 -15.56
C ILE A 88 -3.90 -8.28 -16.37
N GLU A 89 -2.82 -7.75 -15.80
CA GLU A 89 -1.80 -6.96 -16.49
C GLU A 89 -0.43 -7.65 -16.39
N ASP A 90 0.43 -7.41 -17.37
CA ASP A 90 1.85 -7.73 -17.29
C ASP A 90 2.62 -6.83 -16.29
N GLU A 91 3.93 -7.08 -16.14
CA GLU A 91 4.81 -6.27 -15.28
C GLU A 91 4.84 -4.78 -15.69
N GLN A 92 4.71 -4.49 -16.98
CA GLN A 92 4.72 -3.16 -17.57
C GLN A 92 3.37 -2.43 -17.38
N GLY A 93 2.31 -3.15 -17.00
CA GLY A 93 0.96 -2.62 -16.76
C GLY A 93 0.03 -2.68 -17.96
N ASN A 94 0.41 -3.35 -19.06
CA ASN A 94 -0.50 -3.57 -20.18
C ASN A 94 -1.54 -4.63 -19.81
N LYS A 95 -2.81 -4.38 -20.12
CA LYS A 95 -3.87 -5.37 -19.92
C LYS A 95 -3.75 -6.53 -20.91
N ILE A 96 -3.61 -7.74 -20.40
CA ILE A 96 -3.40 -8.97 -21.19
C ILE A 96 -4.61 -9.91 -21.15
N GLN A 97 -4.64 -10.87 -22.08
CA GLN A 97 -5.61 -11.98 -22.12
C GLN A 97 -4.95 -13.37 -22.08
N SER A 98 -3.62 -13.41 -22.08
CA SER A 98 -2.77 -14.60 -22.09
C SER A 98 -1.43 -14.20 -21.46
N PRO A 99 -0.76 -15.06 -20.66
CA PRO A 99 -1.05 -16.46 -20.40
C PRO A 99 -2.12 -16.74 -19.34
N PHE A 100 -2.70 -15.71 -18.73
CA PHE A 100 -3.76 -15.84 -17.72
C PHE A 100 -5.01 -15.05 -18.12
N THR A 101 -6.18 -15.55 -17.72
CA THR A 101 -7.48 -14.89 -17.90
C THR A 101 -8.30 -14.88 -16.62
N VAL A 102 -9.29 -13.99 -16.53
CA VAL A 102 -10.15 -13.81 -15.34
C VAL A 102 -11.59 -14.18 -15.68
N LEU A 103 -12.16 -15.08 -14.88
CA LEU A 103 -13.51 -15.63 -15.06
C LEU A 103 -14.35 -15.49 -13.77
N PRO A 104 -15.56 -14.91 -13.86
CA PRO A 104 -16.06 -14.09 -14.95
C PRO A 104 -15.30 -12.73 -15.02
N PRO A 105 -15.11 -12.13 -16.22
CA PRO A 105 -14.40 -10.87 -16.36
C PRO A 105 -15.20 -9.66 -15.83
N VAL A 106 -16.53 -9.78 -15.77
CA VAL A 106 -17.44 -8.87 -15.06
C VAL A 106 -18.53 -9.71 -14.41
N GLN A 107 -18.89 -9.41 -13.17
CA GLN A 107 -20.04 -10.00 -12.47
C GLN A 107 -20.76 -8.97 -11.62
N ARG A 108 -22.03 -9.24 -11.30
CA ARG A 108 -22.83 -8.43 -10.37
C ARG A 108 -22.79 -9.06 -8.98
N VAL A 109 -22.58 -8.26 -7.95
CA VAL A 109 -22.53 -8.68 -6.54
C VAL A 109 -23.61 -7.93 -5.76
N GLU A 110 -24.60 -8.65 -5.27
CA GLU A 110 -25.75 -8.10 -4.53
C GLU A 110 -25.35 -7.49 -3.17
N PRO A 111 -26.17 -6.61 -2.57
CA PRO A 111 -25.83 -5.90 -1.34
C PRO A 111 -25.47 -6.85 -0.18
N GLY A 112 -24.33 -6.61 0.47
CA GLY A 112 -23.85 -7.41 1.60
C GLY A 112 -23.43 -8.85 1.25
N LYS A 113 -23.31 -9.23 -0.04
CA LYS A 113 -23.04 -10.63 -0.45
C LYS A 113 -21.57 -10.88 -0.81
N PRO A 114 -21.04 -12.08 -0.52
CA PRO A 114 -19.80 -12.56 -1.11
C PRO A 114 -20.02 -13.04 -2.55
N SER A 115 -18.94 -13.11 -3.32
CA SER A 115 -18.84 -13.87 -4.56
C SER A 115 -17.38 -14.31 -4.79
N GLN A 116 -17.08 -14.95 -5.91
CA GLN A 116 -15.74 -15.44 -6.25
C GLN A 116 -15.34 -15.04 -7.67
N VAL A 117 -14.07 -14.67 -7.83
CA VAL A 117 -13.38 -14.48 -9.12
C VAL A 117 -12.34 -15.60 -9.25
N LYS A 118 -12.21 -16.18 -10.45
CA LYS A 118 -11.18 -17.18 -10.74
C LYS A 118 -10.18 -16.61 -11.73
N ILE A 119 -8.89 -16.82 -11.47
CA ILE A 119 -7.82 -16.64 -12.45
C ILE A 119 -7.51 -18.02 -13.01
N GLN A 120 -7.46 -18.16 -14.34
CA GLN A 120 -7.19 -19.41 -15.04
C GLN A 120 -5.93 -19.31 -15.89
N ALA A 121 -5.09 -20.35 -15.85
CA ALA A 121 -3.96 -20.50 -16.75
C ALA A 121 -4.42 -20.98 -18.13
N LEU A 122 -3.90 -20.35 -19.18
CA LEU A 122 -4.00 -20.79 -20.57
C LEU A 122 -2.74 -21.60 -20.95
N PRO A 123 -2.73 -22.34 -22.08
CA PRO A 123 -1.59 -23.18 -22.46
C PRO A 123 -0.25 -22.44 -22.53
N ALA A 124 -0.27 -21.15 -22.87
CA ALA A 124 0.91 -20.27 -22.91
C ALA A 124 1.61 -20.09 -21.54
N ALA A 125 0.97 -20.38 -20.41
CA ALA A 125 1.61 -20.34 -19.09
C ALA A 125 2.80 -21.32 -18.98
N LYS A 126 2.79 -22.40 -19.77
CA LYS A 126 3.91 -23.36 -19.87
C LYS A 126 5.15 -22.81 -20.59
N LEU A 127 5.03 -21.68 -21.28
CA LEU A 127 6.13 -21.00 -21.99
C LEU A 127 6.84 -19.97 -21.11
N LEU A 128 6.33 -19.70 -19.90
CA LEU A 128 6.98 -18.83 -18.92
C LEU A 128 8.24 -19.49 -18.34
N PRO A 129 9.22 -18.70 -17.85
CA PRO A 129 10.38 -19.23 -17.14
C PRO A 129 9.97 -20.19 -16.03
N GLN A 130 10.44 -21.44 -16.08
CA GLN A 130 10.13 -22.46 -15.08
C GLN A 130 11.15 -22.49 -13.92
N ASP A 131 12.20 -21.67 -13.97
CA ASP A 131 13.29 -21.63 -12.99
C ASP A 131 13.18 -20.50 -11.94
N ARG A 132 12.11 -19.71 -12.01
CA ARG A 132 11.83 -18.51 -11.20
C ARG A 132 10.37 -18.08 -11.30
N GLU A 133 9.90 -17.26 -10.37
CA GLU A 133 8.60 -16.59 -10.46
C GLU A 133 8.52 -15.62 -11.66
N THR A 134 7.32 -15.42 -12.19
CA THR A 134 7.00 -14.35 -13.16
C THR A 134 5.97 -13.39 -12.56
N LEU A 135 6.19 -12.08 -12.69
CA LEU A 135 5.32 -11.04 -12.16
C LEU A 135 4.19 -10.67 -13.13
N TYR A 136 2.99 -10.53 -12.56
CA TYR A 136 1.78 -9.97 -13.16
C TYR A 136 1.06 -9.09 -12.13
N TYR A 137 0.00 -8.40 -12.54
CA TYR A 137 -0.91 -7.71 -11.62
C TYR A 137 -2.34 -8.17 -11.84
N PHE A 138 -3.01 -8.60 -10.78
CA PHE A 138 -4.47 -8.79 -10.78
C PHE A 138 -5.13 -7.47 -10.43
N ASN A 139 -6.08 -7.05 -11.27
CA ASN A 139 -6.87 -5.85 -11.08
C ASN A 139 -8.34 -6.22 -10.85
N LEU A 140 -8.95 -5.54 -9.88
CA LEU A 140 -10.37 -5.63 -9.56
C LEU A 140 -10.93 -4.22 -9.44
N ARG A 141 -11.80 -3.82 -10.36
CA ARG A 141 -12.49 -2.52 -10.35
C ARG A 141 -13.96 -2.72 -10.04
N GLU A 142 -14.46 -1.97 -9.07
CA GLU A 142 -15.90 -1.89 -8.84
C GLU A 142 -16.55 -0.94 -9.84
N ILE A 143 -17.83 -1.16 -10.15
CA ILE A 143 -18.64 -0.22 -10.94
C ILE A 143 -19.91 0.05 -10.13
N PRO A 144 -20.10 1.26 -9.58
CA PRO A 144 -21.32 1.62 -8.86
C PRO A 144 -22.54 1.62 -9.79
N PRO A 145 -23.75 1.44 -9.25
CA PRO A 145 -24.97 1.70 -10.01
C PRO A 145 -25.05 3.20 -10.33
N ARG A 146 -25.62 3.53 -11.50
CA ARG A 146 -25.77 4.94 -11.91
C ARG A 146 -26.59 5.72 -10.88
N SER A 147 -26.12 6.91 -10.55
CA SER A 147 -26.88 7.87 -9.74
C SER A 147 -28.04 8.45 -10.53
N ASN A 148 -29.25 8.44 -9.95
CA ASN A 148 -30.41 9.14 -10.48
C ASN A 148 -30.49 10.62 -10.04
N LYS A 149 -29.48 11.12 -9.31
CA LYS A 149 -29.43 12.52 -8.85
C LYS A 149 -28.59 13.37 -9.82
N PRO A 150 -29.10 14.53 -10.28
CA PRO A 150 -28.31 15.44 -11.11
C PRO A 150 -27.07 15.95 -10.35
N ASN A 151 -26.04 16.36 -11.09
CA ASN A 151 -24.82 16.97 -10.55
C ASN A 151 -24.10 16.13 -9.48
N THR A 152 -24.09 14.80 -9.61
CA THR A 152 -23.38 13.91 -8.68
C THR A 152 -22.07 13.37 -9.25
N LEU A 153 -21.00 13.52 -8.48
CA LEU A 153 -19.73 12.81 -8.68
C LEU A 153 -19.87 11.38 -8.13
N GLN A 154 -19.57 10.37 -8.95
CA GLN A 154 -19.45 8.98 -8.50
C GLN A 154 -17.99 8.55 -8.54
N ILE A 155 -17.49 8.02 -7.42
CA ILE A 155 -16.16 7.41 -7.33
C ILE A 155 -16.32 5.89 -7.50
N ALA A 156 -15.35 5.26 -8.17
CA ALA A 156 -15.27 3.82 -8.34
C ALA A 156 -13.83 3.38 -8.02
N LEU A 157 -13.64 2.52 -7.01
CA LEU A 157 -12.31 2.07 -6.62
C LEU A 157 -11.80 0.93 -7.51
N GLN A 158 -10.48 0.91 -7.70
CA GLN A 158 -9.75 -0.17 -8.36
C GLN A 158 -8.64 -0.68 -7.43
N THR A 159 -8.74 -1.95 -7.05
CA THR A 159 -7.70 -2.68 -6.34
C THR A 159 -6.75 -3.32 -7.37
N ARG A 160 -5.47 -2.92 -7.33
CA ARG A 160 -4.38 -3.51 -8.12
C ARG A 160 -3.42 -4.24 -7.18
N ILE A 161 -3.34 -5.56 -7.26
CA ILE A 161 -2.45 -6.38 -6.42
C ILE A 161 -1.46 -7.17 -7.26
N LYS A 162 -0.28 -7.43 -6.69
CA LYS A 162 0.76 -8.24 -7.33
C LYS A 162 0.29 -9.69 -7.45
N MET A 163 0.47 -10.29 -8.61
CA MET A 163 0.26 -11.70 -8.87
C MET A 163 1.60 -12.34 -9.27
N PHE A 164 1.98 -13.41 -8.59
CA PHE A 164 3.21 -14.13 -8.85
C PHE A 164 2.86 -15.50 -9.41
N TYR A 165 3.17 -15.75 -10.69
CA TYR A 165 3.19 -17.11 -11.21
C TYR A 165 4.42 -17.81 -10.66
N ARG A 166 4.22 -18.94 -9.97
CA ARG A 166 5.27 -19.70 -9.31
C ARG A 166 5.34 -21.11 -9.92
N PRO A 167 6.30 -21.37 -10.82
CA PRO A 167 6.46 -22.69 -11.44
C PRO A 167 6.58 -23.82 -10.41
N ALA A 168 6.06 -25.00 -10.72
CA ALA A 168 6.11 -26.16 -9.82
C ALA A 168 7.55 -26.58 -9.46
N ALA A 169 8.52 -26.36 -10.35
CA ALA A 169 9.94 -26.62 -10.11
C ALA A 169 10.59 -25.68 -9.08
N VAL A 170 9.91 -24.58 -8.70
CA VAL A 170 10.31 -23.66 -7.62
C VAL A 170 9.19 -23.50 -6.57
N ALA A 171 8.39 -24.54 -6.37
CA ALA A 171 7.45 -24.60 -5.25
C ALA A 171 8.21 -24.65 -3.90
N PRO A 172 7.71 -23.99 -2.83
CA PRO A 172 8.38 -24.02 -1.53
C PRO A 172 8.36 -25.43 -0.93
N GLN A 173 9.51 -25.93 -0.49
CA GLN A 173 9.59 -27.21 0.19
C GLN A 173 8.89 -27.15 1.56
N LYS A 174 8.09 -28.17 1.87
CA LYS A 174 7.42 -28.28 3.17
C LYS A 174 8.46 -28.33 4.29
N ASN A 175 8.27 -27.51 5.32
CA ASN A 175 9.14 -27.38 6.50
C ASN A 175 10.56 -26.84 6.21
N ALA A 176 10.83 -26.28 5.03
CA ALA A 176 12.06 -25.52 4.79
C ALA A 176 11.99 -24.13 5.44
N GLU A 177 13.16 -23.56 5.77
CA GLU A 177 13.27 -22.16 6.21
C GLU A 177 12.76 -21.20 5.12
N PRO A 178 12.15 -20.04 5.48
CA PRO A 178 11.70 -19.05 4.51
C PRO A 178 12.84 -18.61 3.58
N SER A 179 12.63 -18.74 2.27
CA SER A 179 13.67 -18.48 1.25
C SER A 179 14.25 -17.07 1.30
N GLN A 180 13.51 -16.11 1.85
CA GLN A 180 13.96 -14.74 2.08
C GLN A 180 15.11 -14.65 3.10
N GLN A 181 15.37 -15.70 3.90
CA GLN A 181 16.59 -15.82 4.69
C GLN A 181 17.87 -15.93 3.82
N SER A 182 17.78 -16.25 2.52
CA SER A 182 18.95 -16.28 1.63
C SER A 182 19.32 -14.90 1.06
N LEU A 183 18.61 -13.81 1.42
CA LEU A 183 19.00 -12.46 1.01
C LEU A 183 20.34 -12.04 1.64
N THR A 184 21.11 -11.22 0.91
CA THR A 184 22.31 -10.55 1.45
C THR A 184 22.28 -9.05 1.11
N LEU A 185 23.06 -8.26 1.84
CA LEU A 185 23.25 -6.84 1.56
C LEU A 185 24.72 -6.56 1.25
N THR A 186 25.00 -5.80 0.19
CA THR A 186 26.34 -5.33 -0.14
C THR A 186 26.38 -3.81 -0.06
N ARG A 187 27.25 -3.24 0.78
CA ARG A 187 27.48 -1.79 0.85
C ARG A 187 28.25 -1.34 -0.39
N GLN A 188 27.68 -0.40 -1.13
CA GLN A 188 28.25 0.23 -2.32
C GLN A 188 28.15 1.75 -2.14
N GLY A 189 29.27 2.40 -1.83
CA GLY A 189 29.29 3.81 -1.43
C GLY A 189 28.41 4.07 -0.20
N ASP A 190 27.46 5.00 -0.31
CA ASP A 190 26.47 5.30 0.73
C ASP A 190 25.13 4.57 0.55
N LYS A 191 25.08 3.43 -0.16
CA LYS A 191 23.87 2.59 -0.22
C LYS A 191 24.16 1.13 0.12
N TYR A 192 23.16 0.45 0.63
CA TYR A 192 23.12 -1.01 0.64
C TYR A 192 22.35 -1.49 -0.59
N VAL A 193 22.95 -2.40 -1.35
CA VAL A 193 22.31 -3.16 -2.43
C VAL A 193 21.87 -4.50 -1.87
N VAL A 194 20.58 -4.79 -1.99
CA VAL A 194 19.99 -6.09 -1.66
C VAL A 194 20.25 -7.04 -2.81
N ASN A 195 20.84 -8.20 -2.52
CA ASN A 195 21.01 -9.28 -3.49
C ASN A 195 19.99 -10.39 -3.18
N ASN A 196 19.24 -10.81 -4.19
CA ASN A 196 18.23 -11.85 -4.10
C ASN A 196 18.65 -13.08 -4.93
N PRO A 197 19.34 -14.08 -4.35
CA PRO A 197 19.70 -15.30 -5.07
C PRO A 197 18.51 -16.24 -5.29
N THR A 198 17.34 -15.95 -4.70
CA THR A 198 16.19 -16.85 -4.69
C THR A 198 15.42 -16.83 -6.02
N PRO A 199 14.63 -17.87 -6.34
CA PRO A 199 13.71 -17.85 -7.48
C PRO A 199 12.45 -17.00 -7.27
N TYR A 200 12.31 -16.27 -6.15
CA TYR A 200 11.07 -15.55 -5.78
C TYR A 200 11.26 -14.02 -5.79
N TYR A 201 10.19 -13.26 -6.02
CA TYR A 201 10.16 -11.81 -5.83
C TYR A 201 10.02 -11.44 -4.35
N VAL A 202 10.99 -10.73 -3.79
CA VAL A 202 10.92 -10.24 -2.40
C VAL A 202 10.55 -8.76 -2.38
N THR A 203 9.42 -8.41 -1.76
CA THR A 203 9.03 -7.01 -1.51
C THR A 203 9.43 -6.62 -0.08
N LEU A 204 10.37 -5.70 0.03
CA LEU A 204 10.80 -5.04 1.27
C LEU A 204 9.98 -3.76 1.47
N VAL A 205 9.54 -3.48 2.69
CA VAL A 205 8.58 -2.39 2.99
C VAL A 205 8.94 -1.51 4.18
N ASP A 206 9.94 -1.89 4.97
CA ASP A 206 10.51 -1.07 6.04
C ASP A 206 11.95 -1.51 6.33
N GLY A 207 12.76 -0.61 6.89
CA GLY A 207 14.11 -0.87 7.35
C GLY A 207 14.40 -0.15 8.67
N ALA A 208 15.13 -0.80 9.56
CA ALA A 208 15.56 -0.27 10.85
C ALA A 208 17.03 -0.61 11.12
N ALA A 209 17.74 0.26 11.85
CA ALA A 209 19.18 0.10 12.10
C ALA A 209 19.57 -0.97 13.15
N ARG A 210 18.56 -1.59 13.79
CA ARG A 210 18.68 -2.74 14.72
C ARG A 210 17.31 -3.37 14.99
N LYS A 211 17.29 -4.59 15.56
CA LYS A 211 16.06 -5.22 16.06
C LYS A 211 15.43 -4.33 17.14
N GLY A 212 14.11 -4.17 17.09
CA GLY A 212 13.38 -3.23 17.96
C GLY A 212 13.83 -1.77 17.81
N GLY A 213 14.42 -1.39 16.68
CA GLY A 213 14.68 0.00 16.30
C GLY A 213 13.41 0.69 15.77
N LYS A 214 13.49 2.00 15.55
CA LYS A 214 12.48 2.72 14.77
C LYS A 214 12.69 2.47 13.27
N SER A 215 11.61 2.44 12.52
CA SER A 215 11.59 2.53 11.05
C SER A 215 12.37 3.76 10.57
N ILE A 216 13.13 3.61 9.48
CA ILE A 216 13.95 4.68 8.91
C ILE A 216 13.05 5.62 8.10
N ALA A 217 13.14 6.93 8.38
CA ALA A 217 12.42 7.95 7.63
C ALA A 217 12.85 7.96 6.15
N GLY A 218 11.90 7.97 5.23
CA GLY A 218 12.17 7.89 3.79
C GLY A 218 12.53 6.50 3.27
N PHE A 219 12.23 5.42 4.01
CA PHE A 219 12.31 4.06 3.47
C PHE A 219 11.22 3.83 2.42
N GLU A 220 11.58 3.95 1.15
CA GLU A 220 10.70 3.59 0.03
C GLU A 220 10.64 2.06 -0.18
N PRO A 221 9.45 1.46 -0.30
CA PRO A 221 9.30 0.03 -0.58
C PRO A 221 9.94 -0.40 -1.89
N VAL A 222 10.83 -1.41 -1.83
CA VAL A 222 11.54 -1.96 -2.98
C VAL A 222 11.16 -3.42 -3.21
N MET A 223 10.98 -3.81 -4.47
CA MET A 223 10.79 -5.21 -4.86
C MET A 223 12.00 -5.71 -5.64
N VAL A 224 12.65 -6.75 -5.13
CA VAL A 224 13.82 -7.35 -5.75
C VAL A 224 13.39 -8.56 -6.57
N ALA A 225 13.72 -8.56 -7.86
CA ALA A 225 13.40 -9.64 -8.79
C ALA A 225 14.16 -10.94 -8.47
N PRO A 226 13.67 -12.11 -8.90
CA PRO A 226 14.37 -13.39 -8.77
C PRO A 226 15.78 -13.36 -9.39
N LYS A 227 16.77 -13.87 -8.66
CA LYS A 227 18.18 -13.94 -9.08
C LYS A 227 18.78 -12.56 -9.45
N GLY A 228 18.23 -11.48 -8.90
CA GLY A 228 18.60 -10.08 -9.18
C GLY A 228 19.02 -9.29 -7.93
N SER A 229 19.21 -7.98 -8.09
CA SER A 229 19.56 -7.07 -6.99
C SER A 229 18.92 -5.70 -7.15
N ALA A 230 18.80 -4.95 -6.04
CA ALA A 230 18.28 -3.58 -6.04
C ALA A 230 18.86 -2.75 -4.88
N PRO A 231 19.16 -1.45 -5.08
CA PRO A 231 19.57 -0.56 -3.99
C PRO A 231 18.39 -0.26 -3.05
N LEU A 232 18.66 -0.11 -1.75
CA LEU A 232 17.74 0.54 -0.83
C LEU A 232 17.62 2.04 -1.15
N GLY A 233 16.44 2.62 -0.90
CA GLY A 233 16.18 4.05 -1.10
C GLY A 233 16.97 4.96 -0.15
N VAL A 234 17.40 4.43 1.00
CA VAL A 234 18.00 5.14 2.14
C VAL A 234 19.52 4.98 2.21
N SER A 235 20.19 5.89 2.93
CA SER A 235 21.65 5.86 3.10
C SER A 235 22.12 4.67 3.94
N ALA A 236 23.35 4.21 3.66
CA ALA A 236 24.00 3.17 4.44
C ALA A 236 24.26 3.64 5.88
N ALA A 237 24.48 4.95 6.09
CA ALA A 237 24.57 5.54 7.42
C ALA A 237 23.25 5.42 8.23
N ALA A 238 22.09 5.59 7.60
CA ALA A 238 20.79 5.43 8.27
C ALA A 238 20.44 3.96 8.59
N ILE A 239 20.92 3.02 7.76
CA ILE A 239 20.75 1.57 7.95
C ILE A 239 21.75 0.99 8.98
N GLY A 240 22.96 1.54 9.11
CA GLY A 240 23.96 1.10 10.07
C GLY A 240 24.49 -0.33 9.83
N THR A 241 25.10 -0.93 10.85
CA THR A 241 25.84 -2.20 10.77
C THR A 241 25.09 -3.44 11.28
N GLY A 242 23.88 -3.27 11.83
CA GLY A 242 22.95 -4.35 12.17
C GLY A 242 21.58 -4.20 11.49
N PRO A 243 21.51 -4.17 10.14
CA PRO A 243 20.27 -3.89 9.42
C PRO A 243 19.14 -4.86 9.81
N VAL A 244 17.92 -4.35 9.91
CA VAL A 244 16.71 -5.17 9.97
C VAL A 244 15.77 -4.70 8.87
N LEU A 245 15.38 -5.60 7.97
CA LEU A 245 14.48 -5.31 6.86
C LEU A 245 13.17 -6.09 7.01
N THR A 246 12.05 -5.40 6.88
CA THR A 246 10.72 -6.00 6.94
C THR A 246 10.27 -6.35 5.52
N TYR A 247 9.89 -7.61 5.28
CA TYR A 247 9.39 -8.06 3.97
C TYR A 247 7.93 -8.48 4.05
N ILE A 248 7.21 -8.42 2.93
CA ILE A 248 5.86 -9.00 2.81
C ILE A 248 5.98 -10.46 2.37
N ASN A 249 5.44 -11.39 3.16
CA ASN A 249 5.34 -12.82 2.81
C ASN A 249 4.10 -13.11 1.94
N ASP A 250 3.92 -14.36 1.52
CA ASP A 250 2.82 -14.75 0.61
C ASP A 250 1.42 -14.48 1.19
N TYR A 251 1.28 -14.53 2.52
CA TYR A 251 0.04 -14.28 3.25
C TYR A 251 -0.20 -12.79 3.58
N GLY A 252 0.65 -11.88 3.08
CA GLY A 252 0.56 -10.44 3.38
C GLY A 252 1.12 -10.03 4.76
N GLY A 253 1.59 -11.00 5.55
CA GLY A 253 2.26 -10.75 6.83
C GLY A 253 3.62 -10.06 6.66
N ARG A 254 4.11 -9.43 7.73
CA ARG A 254 5.32 -8.57 7.73
C ARG A 254 6.45 -9.08 8.65
N PRO A 255 7.03 -10.27 8.40
CA PRO A 255 8.22 -10.74 9.11
C PRO A 255 9.45 -9.86 8.88
N GLN A 256 10.39 -9.93 9.81
CA GLN A 256 11.67 -9.21 9.77
C GLN A 256 12.83 -10.16 9.44
N LEU A 257 13.77 -9.69 8.62
CA LEU A 257 15.09 -10.28 8.42
C LEU A 257 16.11 -9.45 9.19
N VAL A 258 16.82 -10.08 10.13
CA VAL A 258 17.93 -9.45 10.86
C VAL A 258 19.24 -9.78 10.12
N PHE A 259 20.06 -8.77 9.89
CA PHE A 259 21.37 -8.90 9.23
C PHE A 259 22.50 -8.55 10.21
N ARG A 260 23.70 -9.10 9.96
CA ARG A 260 24.95 -8.65 10.56
C ARG A 260 25.97 -8.36 9.45
N CYS A 261 26.60 -7.19 9.52
CA CYS A 261 27.58 -6.76 8.54
C CYS A 261 29.02 -7.06 8.99
N THR A 262 29.82 -7.62 8.07
CA THR A 262 31.26 -7.82 8.20
C THR A 262 31.93 -7.12 7.03
N GLY A 263 32.55 -5.97 7.28
CA GLY A 263 33.00 -5.06 6.22
C GLY A 263 31.82 -4.58 5.37
N ASN A 264 31.91 -4.74 4.06
CA ASN A 264 30.85 -4.33 3.11
C ASN A 264 29.76 -5.39 2.89
N LEU A 265 29.89 -6.62 3.39
CA LEU A 265 28.89 -7.68 3.20
C LEU A 265 28.07 -7.88 4.48
N CYS A 266 26.75 -7.91 4.37
CA CYS A 266 25.85 -8.29 5.46
C CYS A 266 25.07 -9.54 5.09
N LEU A 267 25.15 -10.53 5.98
CA LEU A 267 24.40 -11.78 5.90
C LEU A 267 23.22 -11.71 6.86
N THR A 268 22.13 -12.37 6.50
CA THR A 268 21.04 -12.70 7.41
C THR A 268 21.56 -13.53 8.59
N VAL A 269 20.90 -13.40 9.74
CA VAL A 269 21.08 -14.30 10.88
C VAL A 269 19.73 -14.86 11.28
N ALA A 270 19.69 -16.18 11.54
CA ALA A 270 18.49 -16.84 12.05
C ALA A 270 18.11 -16.23 13.41
N ASP A 271 16.84 -15.82 13.53
CA ASP A 271 16.32 -15.22 14.76
C ASP A 271 16.05 -16.32 15.80
N LYS A 272 17.07 -16.67 16.59
CA LYS A 272 16.92 -17.57 17.73
C LYS A 272 15.92 -16.96 18.72
N ARG A 273 14.74 -17.59 18.80
CA ARG A 273 13.75 -17.39 19.85
C ARG A 273 14.23 -18.02 21.16
#